data_AF-A0A0D3L0I4-F1
#
_entry.id   AF-A0A0D3L0I4-F1
#
_cell.length_a   1.000
_cell.length_b   1.000
_cell.length_c   1.000
_cell.angle_alpha   90.00
_cell.angle_beta   90.00
_cell.angle_gamma   90.00
#
_symmetry.space_group_name_H-M   'P 1'
#
loop_
_entity.id
_entity.type
_entity.pdbx_description
1 polymer ?
#
loop_
_entity_poly.entity_id
_entity_poly.type
_entity_poly.pdbx_seq_one_letter_code
_entity_poly.pdbx_strand_id
1 'polypeptide(L)'
;FIAFLETLTGIRNLTADSRMFGGGPFSIVNGGFLSLHTDFNKHQTCQNGISPIPTYGEPKPGCTVVTPGWRRLNLLMYLNEGWREEWGGSFELWETDPRYSFLQYSKKVLPELNRIAIFSVTDVSIHGHLDPVNHPHGEARKSLSFYYYT
;
A
#
# COMPACT_ATOMS: atom_id res chain seq x y z
N PHE A 1 -15.87 6.63 9.97
CA PHE A 1 -14.67 6.85 9.14
C PHE A 1 -14.87 6.44 7.68
N ILE A 2 -15.43 5.26 7.36
CA ILE A 2 -15.69 4.84 5.96
C ILE A 2 -16.44 5.89 5.14
N ALA A 3 -17.57 6.42 5.65
CA ALA A 3 -18.33 7.47 4.95
C ALA A 3 -17.50 8.74 4.64
N PHE A 4 -16.51 9.07 5.47
CA PHE A 4 -15.58 10.16 5.20
C PHE A 4 -14.66 9.81 4.02
N LEU A 5 -14.11 8.60 3.98
CA LEU A 5 -13.29 8.15 2.85
C LEU A 5 -14.08 8.10 1.54
N GLU A 6 -15.33 7.62 1.58
CA GLU A 6 -16.19 7.59 0.40
C GLU A 6 -16.47 9.00 -0.13
N THR A 7 -16.71 9.95 0.78
CA THR A 7 -16.93 11.36 0.43
C THR A 7 -15.65 12.00 -0.13
N LEU A 8 -14.51 11.75 0.51
CA LEU A 8 -13.21 12.31 0.11
C LEU A 8 -12.74 11.80 -1.26
N THR A 9 -12.91 10.50 -1.52
CA THR A 9 -12.34 9.82 -2.68
C THR A 9 -13.32 9.66 -3.84
N GLY A 10 -14.62 9.80 -3.57
CA GLY A 10 -15.69 9.50 -4.53
C GLY A 10 -15.94 8.00 -4.75
N ILE A 11 -15.16 7.11 -4.12
CA ILE A 11 -15.34 5.66 -4.21
C ILE A 11 -16.45 5.24 -3.24
N ARG A 12 -17.55 4.68 -3.76
CA ARG A 12 -18.72 4.27 -2.98
C ARG A 12 -18.65 2.79 -2.59
N ASN A 13 -19.43 2.41 -1.58
CA ASN A 13 -19.59 1.05 -1.07
C ASN A 13 -18.28 0.46 -0.52
N LEU A 14 -17.48 1.27 0.15
CA LEU A 14 -16.20 0.84 0.72
C LEU A 14 -16.42 -0.08 1.92
N THR A 15 -15.76 -1.24 1.91
CA THR A 15 -15.67 -2.18 3.02
C THR A 15 -14.25 -2.24 3.53
N ALA A 16 -14.03 -1.94 4.83
CA ALA A 16 -12.71 -2.03 5.43
C ALA A 16 -12.20 -3.49 5.49
N ASP A 17 -10.91 -3.69 5.29
CA ASP A 17 -10.28 -5.00 5.47
C ASP A 17 -10.24 -5.40 6.95
N SER A 18 -11.19 -6.23 7.39
CA SER A 18 -11.19 -6.76 8.76
C SER A 18 -10.12 -7.83 9.00
N ARG A 19 -9.51 -8.38 7.93
CA ARG A 19 -8.52 -9.46 8.01
C ARG A 19 -7.09 -8.97 7.88
N MET A 20 -6.89 -7.69 7.52
CA MET A 20 -5.59 -7.05 7.35
C MET A 20 -4.66 -7.81 6.39
N PHE A 21 -5.18 -8.27 5.26
CA PHE A 21 -4.38 -9.00 4.29
C PHE A 21 -3.34 -8.08 3.65
N GLY A 22 -2.07 -8.30 4.01
CA GLY A 22 -0.95 -7.42 3.66
C GLY A 22 -0.96 -6.07 4.37
N GLY A 23 -1.89 -5.84 5.30
CA GLY A 23 -2.06 -4.58 6.03
C GLY A 23 -1.41 -4.63 7.42
N GLY A 24 -1.67 -3.61 8.24
CA GLY A 24 -1.17 -3.53 9.61
C GLY A 24 0.16 -2.79 9.75
N PRO A 25 0.93 -3.05 10.81
CA PRO A 25 2.16 -2.33 11.11
C PRO A 25 3.34 -2.77 10.24
N PHE A 26 4.06 -1.77 9.74
CA PHE A 26 5.31 -1.94 9.01
C PHE A 26 6.42 -1.18 9.72
N SER A 27 7.59 -1.79 9.80
CA SER A 27 8.81 -1.22 10.40
C SER A 27 10.00 -1.54 9.50
N ILE A 28 10.61 -0.50 8.92
CA ILE A 28 11.70 -0.65 7.96
C ILE A 28 12.95 0.01 8.54
N VAL A 29 13.97 -0.79 8.82
CA VAL A 29 15.25 -0.36 9.40
C VAL A 29 16.18 0.21 8.32
N ASN A 30 17.32 0.77 8.74
CA ASN A 30 18.33 1.31 7.84
C ASN A 30 18.74 0.31 6.74
N GLY A 31 18.92 0.81 5.51
CA GLY A 31 19.18 0.02 4.31
C GLY A 31 17.92 -0.59 3.67
N GLY A 32 16.78 -0.59 4.37
CA GLY A 32 15.52 -1.09 3.83
C GLY A 32 14.89 -0.12 2.82
N PHE A 33 14.36 -0.69 1.74
CA PHE A 33 13.62 0.01 0.68
C PHE A 33 12.43 -0.85 0.23
N LEU A 34 11.48 -0.25 -0.50
CA LEU A 34 10.41 -0.97 -1.17
C LEU A 34 10.37 -0.55 -2.63
N SER A 35 10.73 -1.49 -3.50
CA SER A 35 10.72 -1.30 -4.96
C SER A 35 9.36 -0.80 -5.47
N LEU A 36 9.38 -0.14 -6.62
CA LEU A 36 8.14 0.26 -7.28
C LEU A 36 7.25 -0.95 -7.59
N HIS A 37 5.98 -0.84 -7.22
CA HIS A 37 4.98 -1.88 -7.42
C HIS A 37 3.58 -1.26 -7.57
N THR A 38 2.66 -2.08 -8.05
CA THR A 38 1.22 -1.91 -7.81
C THR A 38 0.77 -2.87 -6.74
N ASP A 39 -0.28 -2.49 -6.03
CA ASP A 39 -0.83 -3.31 -4.98
C ASP A 39 -1.68 -4.46 -5.51
N PHE A 40 -1.80 -5.51 -4.71
CA PHE A 40 -2.66 -6.64 -5.04
C PHE A 40 -4.14 -6.31 -4.84
N ASN A 41 -4.97 -6.73 -5.79
CA ASN A 41 -6.40 -6.43 -5.77
C ASN A 41 -7.22 -7.42 -4.92
N LYS A 42 -6.83 -8.69 -4.88
CA LYS A 42 -7.56 -9.76 -4.18
C LYS A 42 -6.59 -10.71 -3.48
N HIS A 43 -7.11 -11.44 -2.49
CA HIS A 43 -6.41 -12.57 -1.87
C HIS A 43 -7.24 -13.84 -2.01
N GLN A 44 -6.56 -14.98 -2.15
CA GLN A 44 -7.18 -16.30 -2.29
C GLN A 44 -6.57 -17.30 -1.31
N THR A 45 -7.34 -18.30 -0.89
CA THR A 45 -6.82 -19.48 -0.19
C THR A 45 -6.90 -20.69 -1.11
N CYS A 46 -5.89 -21.55 -1.08
CA CYS A 46 -5.85 -22.78 -1.87
C CYS A 46 -5.88 -23.98 -0.92
N GLN A 47 -6.47 -25.10 -1.35
CA GLN A 47 -6.40 -26.34 -0.59
C GLN A 47 -4.92 -26.67 -0.29
N ASN A 48 -4.61 -26.93 1.00
CA ASN A 48 -3.30 -27.15 1.65
C ASN A 48 -2.88 -26.11 2.73
N GLY A 49 -3.80 -25.28 3.24
CA GLY A 49 -3.56 -24.53 4.48
C GLY A 49 -2.50 -23.42 4.37
N ILE A 50 -2.16 -23.00 3.16
CA ILE A 50 -1.27 -21.86 2.94
C ILE A 50 -2.05 -20.58 3.22
N SER A 51 -1.41 -19.66 3.97
CA SER A 51 -1.91 -18.30 4.21
C SER A 51 -2.40 -17.64 2.91
N PRO A 52 -3.45 -16.80 2.95
CA PRO A 52 -4.02 -16.24 1.73
C PRO A 52 -2.99 -15.60 0.83
N ILE A 53 -2.94 -16.09 -0.41
CA ILE A 53 -1.99 -15.70 -1.44
C ILE A 53 -2.59 -14.54 -2.23
N PRO A 54 -1.83 -13.47 -2.51
CA PRO A 54 -2.31 -12.42 -3.39
C PRO A 54 -2.61 -12.95 -4.79
N THR A 55 -3.65 -12.43 -5.44
CA THR A 55 -3.99 -12.81 -6.81
C THR A 55 -4.41 -11.61 -7.65
N TYR A 56 -4.11 -11.69 -8.95
CA TYR A 56 -4.55 -10.77 -9.98
C TYR A 56 -5.59 -11.51 -10.82
N GLY A 57 -6.84 -11.03 -10.81
CA GLY A 57 -7.90 -11.63 -11.61
C GLY A 57 -8.52 -12.89 -10.99
N GLU A 58 -8.68 -13.93 -11.82
CA GLU A 58 -9.37 -15.17 -11.46
C GLU A 58 -8.55 -16.02 -10.46
N PRO A 59 -9.21 -16.74 -9.55
CA PRO A 59 -8.51 -17.60 -8.62
C PRO A 59 -7.85 -18.77 -9.36
N LYS A 60 -6.70 -19.23 -8.85
CA LYS A 60 -6.04 -20.43 -9.38
C LYS A 60 -6.96 -21.65 -9.19
N PRO A 61 -6.90 -22.68 -10.07
CA PRO A 61 -7.66 -23.91 -9.88
C PRO A 61 -7.44 -24.50 -8.49
N GLY A 62 -8.53 -24.82 -7.76
CA GLY A 62 -8.47 -25.31 -6.39
C GLY A 62 -8.33 -24.22 -5.31
N CYS A 63 -8.44 -22.94 -5.68
CA CYS A 63 -8.41 -21.80 -4.77
C CYS A 63 -9.72 -21.03 -4.73
N THR A 64 -9.97 -20.32 -3.63
CA THR A 64 -11.15 -19.49 -3.41
C THR A 64 -10.73 -18.09 -2.99
N VAL A 65 -11.32 -17.06 -3.60
CA VAL A 65 -11.12 -15.66 -3.19
C VAL A 65 -11.68 -15.46 -1.78
N VAL A 66 -10.90 -14.83 -0.92
CA VAL A 66 -11.25 -14.61 0.51
C VAL A 66 -11.40 -13.13 0.87
N THR A 67 -11.14 -12.22 -0.08
CA THR A 67 -11.44 -10.79 0.07
C THR A 67 -12.90 -10.50 -0.26
N PRO A 68 -13.53 -9.51 0.40
CA PRO A 68 -14.94 -9.17 0.16
C PRO A 68 -15.19 -8.55 -1.22
N GLY A 69 -14.13 -8.14 -1.93
CA GLY A 69 -14.22 -7.53 -3.25
C GLY A 69 -12.84 -7.23 -3.83
N TRP A 70 -12.77 -6.22 -4.69
CA TRP A 70 -11.52 -5.67 -5.24
C TRP A 70 -10.97 -4.59 -4.30
N ARG A 71 -9.67 -4.63 -3.97
CA ARG A 71 -9.01 -3.55 -3.24
C ARG A 71 -9.13 -2.28 -4.06
N ARG A 72 -9.68 -1.22 -3.48
CA ARG A 72 -9.90 0.07 -4.15
C ARG A 72 -9.14 1.21 -3.53
N LEU A 73 -8.84 1.14 -2.24
CA LEU A 73 -8.22 2.24 -1.53
C LEU A 73 -7.16 1.73 -0.57
N ASN A 74 -6.01 2.41 -0.61
CA ASN A 74 -4.94 2.28 0.36
C ASN A 74 -4.88 3.52 1.24
N LEU A 75 -4.66 3.31 2.53
CA LEU A 75 -4.39 4.35 3.50
C LEU A 75 -3.12 3.98 4.26
N LEU A 76 -2.10 4.82 4.15
CA LEU A 76 -0.83 4.70 4.88
C LEU A 76 -0.77 5.81 5.93
N MET A 77 -0.68 5.44 7.20
CA MET A 77 -0.47 6.38 8.31
C MET A 77 0.97 6.27 8.81
N TYR A 78 1.67 7.40 8.90
CA TYR A 78 3.06 7.45 9.34
C TYR A 78 3.18 7.83 10.82
N LEU A 79 4.15 7.20 11.49
CA LEU A 79 4.33 7.26 12.94
C LEU A 79 5.74 7.76 13.34
N ASN A 80 6.38 8.58 12.51
CA ASN A 80 7.79 8.94 12.68
C ASN A 80 7.97 10.42 13.03
N GLU A 81 8.35 10.71 14.28
CA GLU A 81 8.54 12.07 14.78
C GLU A 81 9.79 12.72 14.19
N GLY A 82 9.66 13.95 13.68
CA GLY A 82 10.79 14.73 13.19
C GLY A 82 11.54 14.10 12.02
N TRP A 83 10.91 13.18 11.27
CA TRP A 83 11.54 12.52 10.12
C TRP A 83 12.02 13.55 9.11
N ARG A 84 13.26 13.42 8.65
CA ARG A 84 13.86 14.35 7.69
C ARG A 84 14.06 13.71 6.33
N GLU A 85 14.05 14.53 5.30
CA GLU A 85 14.13 14.05 3.92
C GLU A 85 15.45 13.33 3.63
N GLU A 86 16.56 13.80 4.20
CA GLU A 86 17.89 13.19 4.07
C GLU A 86 18.01 11.79 4.69
N TRP A 87 17.03 11.36 5.50
CA TRP A 87 16.98 10.02 6.08
C TRP A 87 16.31 8.99 5.16
N GLY A 88 15.90 9.40 3.96
CA GLY A 88 15.30 8.52 2.95
C GLY A 88 13.91 8.00 3.36
N GLY A 89 13.48 6.93 2.69
CA GLY A 89 12.24 6.23 3.02
C GLY A 89 10.95 6.97 2.72
N SER A 90 10.97 8.05 1.94
CA SER A 90 9.71 8.73 1.60
C SER A 90 8.89 7.92 0.62
N PHE A 91 7.57 8.03 0.75
CA PHE A 91 6.65 7.36 -0.15
C PHE A 91 6.59 8.10 -1.48
N GLU A 92 6.85 7.37 -2.57
CA GLU A 92 6.92 7.90 -3.92
C GLU A 92 5.76 7.38 -4.75
N LEU A 93 5.24 8.26 -5.61
CA LEU A 93 4.20 8.00 -6.60
C LEU A 93 4.79 8.20 -7.99
N TRP A 94 4.48 7.26 -8.87
CA TRP A 94 4.94 7.23 -10.25
C TRP A 94 3.76 7.01 -11.19
N GLU A 95 3.83 7.62 -12.36
CA GLU A 95 2.78 7.60 -13.38
C GLU A 95 3.19 6.74 -14.58
N THR A 96 2.20 6.05 -15.14
CA THR A 96 2.33 5.19 -16.33
C THR A 96 0.99 5.07 -17.05
N ASP A 97 0.98 4.60 -18.31
CA ASP A 97 -0.25 4.22 -19.01
C ASP A 97 -0.57 2.71 -18.81
N PRO A 98 -1.80 2.25 -19.15
CA PRO A 98 -2.16 0.83 -19.01
C PRO A 98 -1.31 -0.16 -19.82
N ARG A 99 -0.44 0.31 -20.71
CA ARG A 99 0.49 -0.49 -21.49
C ARG A 99 1.92 -0.44 -20.94
N TYR A 100 2.13 0.28 -19.82
CA TYR A 100 3.42 0.51 -19.21
C TYR A 100 4.47 1.07 -20.18
N SER A 101 4.04 1.92 -21.11
CA SER A 101 4.91 2.45 -22.17
C SER A 101 5.85 3.56 -21.70
N PHE A 102 5.60 4.13 -20.52
CA PHE A 102 6.49 5.08 -19.85
C PHE A 102 6.43 4.89 -18.33
N LEU A 103 7.42 5.43 -17.63
CA LEU A 103 7.40 5.50 -16.17
C LEU A 103 7.97 6.85 -15.75
N GLN A 104 7.14 7.68 -15.13
CA GLN A 104 7.49 9.06 -14.77
C GLN A 104 7.29 9.31 -13.28
N TYR A 105 8.27 9.92 -12.63
CA TYR A 105 8.14 10.37 -11.26
C TYR A 105 7.04 11.43 -11.16
N SER A 106 6.14 11.28 -10.17
CA SER A 106 5.05 12.23 -9.93
C SER A 106 5.29 13.00 -8.63
N LYS A 107 5.37 12.31 -7.49
CA LYS A 107 5.41 12.98 -6.18
C LYS A 107 6.06 12.13 -5.10
N LYS A 108 6.60 12.79 -4.08
CA LYS A 108 7.17 12.20 -2.85
C LYS A 108 6.44 12.74 -1.62
N VAL A 109 6.19 11.88 -0.64
CA VAL A 109 5.55 12.19 0.65
C VAL A 109 6.45 11.71 1.78
N LEU A 110 6.93 12.66 2.58
CA LEU A 110 7.77 12.38 3.74
C LEU A 110 6.99 11.56 4.79
N PRO A 111 7.56 10.51 5.40
CA PRO A 111 6.84 9.61 6.28
C PRO A 111 6.77 10.17 7.70
N GLU A 112 6.28 11.39 7.88
CA GLU A 112 6.26 12.11 9.16
C GLU A 112 5.05 11.76 10.03
N LEU A 113 5.19 11.85 11.36
CA LEU A 113 4.11 11.63 12.33
C LEU A 113 2.84 12.41 11.95
N ASN A 114 1.68 11.77 12.14
CA ASN A 114 0.36 12.34 11.90
C ASN A 114 0.09 12.68 10.42
N ARG A 115 0.86 12.10 9.51
CA ARG A 115 0.63 12.20 8.07
C ARG A 115 -0.01 10.93 7.54
N ILE A 116 -1.01 11.11 6.68
CA ILE A 116 -1.70 10.02 5.99
C ILE A 116 -1.55 10.21 4.47
N ALA A 117 -1.13 9.16 3.77
CA ALA A 117 -1.27 9.05 2.31
C ALA A 117 -2.49 8.19 1.98
N ILE A 118 -3.39 8.70 1.15
CA ILE A 118 -4.59 8.00 0.67
C ILE A 118 -4.54 7.98 -0.84
N PHE A 119 -4.68 6.79 -1.45
CA PHE A 119 -4.65 6.65 -2.90
C PHE A 119 -5.47 5.46 -3.38
N SER A 120 -5.99 5.58 -4.60
CA SER A 120 -6.73 4.52 -5.26
C SER A 120 -5.81 3.40 -5.73
N VAL A 121 -6.26 2.15 -5.58
CA VAL A 121 -5.57 0.97 -6.10
C VAL A 121 -6.05 0.67 -7.51
N THR A 122 -5.11 0.73 -8.45
CA THR A 122 -5.33 0.42 -9.87
C THR A 122 -4.11 -0.33 -10.42
N ASP A 123 -4.23 -0.89 -11.61
CA ASP A 123 -3.10 -1.54 -12.27
C ASP A 123 -2.01 -0.55 -12.71
N VAL A 124 -2.23 0.77 -12.58
CA VAL A 124 -1.25 1.82 -12.91
C VAL A 124 -0.88 2.70 -11.71
N SER A 125 -1.35 2.38 -10.50
CA SER A 125 -1.02 3.14 -9.29
C SER A 125 0.36 2.73 -8.76
N ILE A 126 1.42 3.11 -9.47
CA ILE A 126 2.80 2.73 -9.16
C ILE A 126 3.31 3.54 -7.97
N HIS A 127 3.85 2.85 -6.97
CA HIS A 127 4.37 3.47 -5.77
C HIS A 127 5.47 2.64 -5.10
N GLY A 128 6.23 3.27 -4.21
CA GLY A 128 7.29 2.62 -3.43
C GLY A 128 7.97 3.58 -2.46
N HIS A 129 9.14 3.20 -1.95
CA HIS A 129 10.10 4.13 -1.37
C HIS A 129 11.50 3.66 -1.77
N LEU A 130 12.10 4.34 -2.74
CA LEU A 130 13.32 3.86 -3.38
C LEU A 130 14.57 4.27 -2.61
N ASP A 131 14.55 5.48 -2.05
CA ASP A 131 15.59 5.95 -1.14
C ASP A 131 15.60 5.03 0.10
N PRO A 132 16.70 4.27 0.34
CA PRO A 132 16.79 3.41 1.50
C PRO A 132 16.70 4.24 2.79
N VAL A 133 16.08 3.67 3.82
CA VAL A 133 16.04 4.30 5.14
C VAL A 133 17.48 4.46 5.65
N ASN A 134 17.82 5.63 6.18
CA ASN A 134 19.14 5.95 6.69
C ASN A 134 19.06 6.92 7.88
N HIS A 135 18.32 6.52 8.93
CA HIS A 135 18.18 7.33 10.13
C HIS A 135 19.51 7.37 10.91
N PRO A 136 19.99 8.54 11.40
CA PRO A 136 21.30 8.68 12.04
C PRO A 136 21.46 7.87 13.34
N HIS A 137 20.35 7.63 14.04
CA HIS A 137 20.31 6.80 15.26
C HIS A 137 19.79 5.38 15.04
N GLY A 138 19.60 4.97 13.78
CA GLY A 138 19.10 3.64 13.44
C GLY A 138 17.61 3.40 13.72
N GLU A 139 16.82 4.46 13.90
CA GLU A 139 15.37 4.33 14.07
C GLU A 139 14.72 3.84 12.78
N ALA A 140 13.78 2.90 12.94
CA ALA A 140 13.03 2.36 11.81
C ALA A 140 11.94 3.34 11.35
N ARG A 141 11.71 3.38 10.04
CA ARG A 141 10.53 3.99 9.43
C ARG A 141 9.30 3.14 9.73
N LYS A 142 8.35 3.68 10.48
CA LYS A 142 7.13 3.04 10.94
C LYS A 142 5.90 3.57 10.21
N SER A 143 5.01 2.67 9.83
CA SER A 143 3.70 3.01 9.27
C SER A 143 2.64 1.98 9.61
N LEU A 144 1.37 2.39 9.55
CA LEU A 144 0.21 1.50 9.54
C LEU A 144 -0.43 1.54 8.16
N SER A 145 -0.64 0.38 7.55
CA SER A 145 -1.33 0.26 6.26
C SER A 145 -2.73 -0.30 6.44
N PHE A 146 -3.72 0.36 5.84
CA PHE A 146 -5.11 -0.07 5.84
C PHE A 146 -5.65 -0.14 4.42
N TYR A 147 -6.52 -1.12 4.18
CA TYR A 147 -7.09 -1.39 2.87
C TYR A 147 -8.61 -1.40 2.90
N TYR A 148 -9.20 -0.99 1.78
CA TYR A 148 -10.64 -0.97 1.60
C TYR A 148 -11.01 -1.59 0.25
N TYR A 149 -12.13 -2.32 0.25
CA TYR A 149 -12.64 -3.08 -0.87
C TYR A 149 -13.98 -2.54 -1.37
N THR A 150 -14.31 -2.84 -2.62
CA THR A 150 -15.67 -2.75 -3.18
C THR A 150 -16.06 -4.05 -3.84
#